data_AF-A0A9D4SFX6-F1
#
_entry.id   AF-A0A9D4SFX6-F1
#
_cell.length_a   1.000
_cell.length_b   1.000
_cell.length_c   1.000
_cell.angle_alpha   90.00
_cell.angle_beta   90.00
_cell.angle_gamma   90.00
#
_symmetry.space_group_name_H-M   'P 1'
#
loop_
_entity.id
_entity.type
_entity.pdbx_description
1 polymer ?
#
loop_
_entity_poly.entity_id
_entity_poly.type
_entity_poly.pdbx_seq_one_letter_code
_entity_poly.pdbx_strand_id
1 'polypeptide(L)'
;MTDWQMMTTISRALDQMNTDSSSHFTYDLKPIEYPNMNDGEVRIWRSLFKQCASQRLFLPALIDYDSVIYIDTDVLVFTSVHEIWSFFDRMNQTQMAAATYESEDFSSNWYHRFARHPYYPPYGLNSGVMLMNLTRMRQFGWLERLQPILNEYRSRIVWGDQDIINIIFSMNVGRILIMDCCWNYRPDHCVYSLSCQSAKQNGIRILHGNRGSFVQPDKQPTFNRIFQVIERVNLTRNERHVIIDDLKQIMLTQKNNCAKIVDFIIKSIE
;
A
#
# COMPACT_ATOMS: atom_id res chain seq x y z
N MET A 1 -11.39 -12.57 16.99
CA MET A 1 -10.05 -12.41 17.57
C MET A 1 -9.99 -11.01 18.17
N THR A 2 -9.54 -10.86 19.42
CA THR A 2 -9.33 -9.54 20.05
C THR A 2 -8.01 -8.93 19.59
N ASP A 3 -7.84 -7.61 19.77
CA ASP A 3 -6.58 -6.92 19.43
C ASP A 3 -5.37 -7.59 20.12
N TRP A 4 -5.51 -7.96 21.40
CA TRP A 4 -4.47 -8.66 22.17
C TRP A 4 -4.13 -10.06 21.62
N GLN A 5 -5.14 -10.83 21.20
CA GLN A 5 -4.92 -12.15 20.59
C GLN A 5 -4.18 -12.02 19.25
N MET A 6 -4.50 -10.97 18.48
CA MET A 6 -3.82 -10.69 17.22
C MET A 6 -2.36 -10.28 17.45
N MET A 7 -2.11 -9.35 18.37
CA MET A 7 -0.73 -8.92 18.72
C MET A 7 0.12 -10.09 19.22
N THR A 8 -0.43 -10.95 20.08
CA THR A 8 0.27 -12.16 20.57
C THR A 8 0.61 -13.11 19.41
N THR A 9 -0.33 -13.30 18.48
CA THR A 9 -0.12 -14.17 17.31
C THR A 9 0.96 -13.61 16.39
N ILE A 10 0.95 -12.30 16.14
CA ILE A 10 1.94 -11.60 15.32
C ILE A 10 3.32 -11.66 15.98
N SER A 11 3.44 -11.35 17.28
CA SER A 11 4.73 -11.40 18.00
C SER A 11 5.38 -12.78 17.85
N ARG A 12 4.62 -13.84 18.12
CA ARG A 12 5.13 -15.21 18.02
C ARG A 12 5.63 -15.54 16.61
N ALA A 13 4.94 -15.08 15.56
CA ALA A 13 5.37 -15.28 14.18
C ALA A 13 6.67 -14.50 13.88
N LEU A 14 6.78 -13.25 14.34
CA LEU A 14 7.97 -12.43 14.17
C LEU A 14 9.19 -13.00 14.92
N ASP A 15 8.98 -13.48 16.15
CA ASP A 15 10.01 -14.14 16.97
C ASP A 15 10.55 -15.40 16.26
N GLN A 16 9.66 -16.21 15.67
CA GLN A 16 10.05 -17.38 14.88
C GLN A 16 10.87 -16.97 13.64
N MET A 17 10.41 -15.96 12.90
CA MET A 17 11.14 -15.46 11.72
C MET A 17 12.54 -14.91 12.06
N ASN A 18 12.69 -14.24 13.19
CA ASN A 18 13.97 -13.67 13.64
C ASN A 18 14.94 -14.76 14.15
N THR A 19 14.42 -15.94 14.51
CA THR A 19 15.22 -17.10 14.93
C THR A 19 15.65 -17.96 13.72
N ASP A 20 14.76 -18.16 12.75
CA ASP A 20 14.98 -19.06 11.62
C ASP A 20 15.77 -18.42 10.47
N SER A 21 15.79 -17.09 10.35
CA SER A 21 16.48 -16.39 9.28
C SER A 21 17.85 -15.85 9.72
N SER A 22 18.81 -15.81 8.81
CA SER A 22 20.07 -15.07 8.98
C SER A 22 19.87 -13.54 8.97
N SER A 23 18.63 -13.08 8.84
CA SER A 23 18.26 -11.67 8.76
C SER A 23 17.72 -11.22 10.11
N HIS A 24 18.56 -10.51 10.86
CA HIS A 24 18.17 -9.94 12.14
C HIS A 24 17.37 -8.65 11.93
N PHE A 25 16.16 -8.61 12.46
CA PHE A 25 15.35 -7.39 12.53
C PHE A 25 14.82 -7.17 13.94
N THR A 26 14.53 -5.91 14.26
CA THR A 26 13.82 -5.52 15.48
C THR A 26 12.41 -5.11 15.10
N TYR A 27 11.45 -5.34 15.99
CA TYR A 27 10.07 -4.91 15.80
C TYR A 27 9.50 -4.33 17.10
N ASP A 28 8.52 -3.45 16.95
CA ASP A 28 7.74 -2.88 18.05
C ASP A 28 6.25 -2.99 17.70
N LEU A 29 5.47 -3.68 18.53
CA LEU A 29 4.04 -3.86 18.33
C LEU A 29 3.26 -2.84 19.16
N LYS A 30 2.64 -1.88 18.48
CA LYS A 30 1.79 -0.88 19.11
C LYS A 30 0.30 -1.21 18.96
N PRO A 31 -0.52 -0.97 20.00
CA PRO A 31 -1.97 -1.07 19.86
C PRO A 31 -2.50 0.03 18.93
N ILE A 32 -3.72 -0.16 18.44
CA ILE A 32 -4.43 0.87 17.67
C ILE A 32 -4.83 2.02 18.59
N GLU A 33 -4.43 3.22 18.23
CA GLU A 33 -4.62 4.44 19.03
C GLU A 33 -4.96 5.64 18.15
N TYR A 34 -5.93 6.44 18.59
CA TYR A 34 -6.29 7.72 17.98
C TYR A 34 -6.11 8.80 19.05
N PRO A 35 -4.99 9.56 19.00
CA PRO A 35 -4.57 10.42 20.10
C PRO A 35 -5.50 11.65 20.23
N ASN A 36 -5.68 12.12 21.46
CA ASN A 36 -6.42 13.34 21.79
C ASN A 36 -7.90 13.34 21.35
N MET A 37 -8.55 12.17 21.36
CA MET A 37 -9.95 12.00 20.94
C MET A 37 -10.77 11.30 22.03
N ASN A 38 -12.06 11.64 22.11
CA ASN A 38 -12.99 10.90 22.96
C ASN A 38 -13.46 9.59 22.30
N ASP A 39 -14.06 8.69 23.09
CA ASP A 39 -14.50 7.36 22.60
C ASP A 39 -15.44 7.43 21.39
N GLY A 40 -16.26 8.47 21.29
CA GLY A 40 -17.17 8.68 20.15
C GLY A 40 -16.42 8.98 18.86
N GLU A 41 -15.43 9.87 18.93
CA GLU A 41 -14.53 10.22 17.82
C GLU A 41 -13.67 9.02 17.42
N VAL A 42 -13.09 8.32 18.40
CA VAL A 42 -12.30 7.09 18.18
C VAL A 42 -13.13 6.06 17.40
N ARG A 43 -14.40 5.85 17.76
CA ARG A 43 -15.29 4.93 17.03
C ARG A 43 -15.50 5.34 15.57
N ILE A 44 -15.65 6.64 15.31
CA ILE A 44 -15.81 7.17 13.95
C ILE A 44 -14.55 6.92 13.14
N TRP A 45 -13.38 7.30 13.65
CA TRP A 45 -12.12 7.11 12.95
C TRP A 45 -11.82 5.63 12.72
N ARG A 46 -11.99 4.78 13.73
CA ARG A 46 -11.74 3.33 13.65
C ARG A 46 -12.60 2.62 12.60
N SER A 47 -13.80 3.14 12.33
CA SER A 47 -14.77 2.57 11.38
C SER A 47 -14.94 3.38 10.09
N LEU A 48 -14.04 4.34 9.83
CA LEU A 48 -14.15 5.26 8.70
C LEU A 48 -14.21 4.56 7.32
N PHE A 49 -13.50 3.44 7.18
CA PHE A 49 -13.56 2.58 5.99
C PHE A 49 -13.45 1.10 6.37
N LYS A 50 -12.26 0.51 6.24
CA LYS A 50 -11.95 -0.78 6.88
C LYS A 50 -11.52 -0.55 8.31
N GLN A 51 -11.75 -1.54 9.16
CA GLN A 51 -11.43 -1.46 10.57
C GLN A 51 -9.95 -1.09 10.72
N CYS A 52 -9.69 0.01 11.42
CA CYS A 52 -8.35 0.54 11.70
C CYS A 52 -7.55 1.03 10.47
N ALA A 53 -8.12 1.11 9.27
CA ALA A 53 -7.41 1.61 8.09
C ALA A 53 -6.90 3.05 8.27
N SER A 54 -7.72 3.88 8.93
CA SER A 54 -7.42 5.28 9.23
C SER A 54 -6.30 5.49 10.24
N GLN A 55 -5.81 4.44 10.92
CA GLN A 55 -4.66 4.50 11.81
C GLN A 55 -3.45 5.15 11.13
N ARG A 56 -3.26 4.91 9.82
CA ARG A 56 -2.16 5.48 9.04
C ARG A 56 -2.11 7.01 9.07
N LEU A 57 -3.26 7.67 9.20
CA LEU A 57 -3.35 9.13 9.28
C LEU A 57 -2.71 9.69 10.55
N PHE A 58 -2.60 8.88 11.61
CA PHE A 58 -2.13 9.28 12.93
C PHE A 58 -0.67 8.92 13.20
N LEU A 59 0.01 8.25 12.26
CA LEU A 59 1.43 7.88 12.41
C LEU A 59 2.34 9.06 12.80
N PRO A 60 2.16 10.30 12.30
CA PRO A 60 2.97 11.44 12.74
C PRO A 60 2.91 11.72 14.25
N ALA A 61 1.82 11.36 14.95
CA ALA A 61 1.73 11.48 16.41
C ALA A 61 2.18 10.23 17.17
N LEU A 62 2.08 9.05 16.56
CA LEU A 62 2.20 7.77 17.26
C LEU A 62 3.59 7.15 17.18
N ILE A 63 4.36 7.52 16.17
CA ILE A 63 5.65 6.91 15.86
C ILE A 63 6.73 7.95 16.06
N ASP A 64 7.71 7.66 16.92
CA ASP A 64 8.85 8.55 17.20
C ASP A 64 10.04 8.28 16.26
N TYR A 65 9.76 8.34 14.96
CA TYR A 65 10.78 8.32 13.91
C TYR A 65 10.61 9.52 12.99
N ASP A 66 11.66 9.87 12.25
CA ASP A 66 11.63 10.96 11.26
C ASP A 66 10.88 10.58 9.99
N SER A 67 11.01 9.32 9.57
CA SER A 67 10.50 8.81 8.30
C SER A 67 10.09 7.35 8.41
N VAL A 68 9.03 6.96 7.70
CA VAL A 68 8.55 5.57 7.65
C VAL A 68 8.11 5.20 6.23
N ILE A 69 8.21 3.91 5.89
CA ILE A 69 7.46 3.33 4.78
C ILE A 69 6.23 2.66 5.37
N TYR A 70 5.06 3.14 4.99
CA TYR A 70 3.78 2.50 5.27
C TYR A 70 3.42 1.54 4.13
N ILE A 71 2.96 0.34 4.50
CA ILE A 71 2.55 -0.69 3.56
C ILE A 71 1.28 -1.38 4.09
N ASP A 72 0.26 -1.54 3.24
CA ASP A 72 -0.93 -2.34 3.55
C ASP A 72 -0.56 -3.83 3.77
N THR A 73 -1.34 -4.53 4.59
CA THR A 73 -1.06 -5.94 4.94
C THR A 73 -1.22 -6.92 3.78
N ASP A 74 -1.88 -6.51 2.70
CA ASP A 74 -2.14 -7.30 1.50
C ASP A 74 -1.24 -6.88 0.34
N VAL A 75 0.07 -6.74 0.57
CA VAL A 75 1.05 -6.56 -0.53
C VAL A 75 2.13 -7.64 -0.53
N LEU A 76 2.73 -7.84 -1.70
CA LEU A 76 3.94 -8.63 -1.90
C LEU A 76 5.05 -7.74 -2.47
N VAL A 77 6.25 -7.80 -1.87
CA VAL A 77 7.42 -7.00 -2.28
C VAL A 77 8.40 -7.91 -3.02
N PHE A 78 8.72 -7.56 -4.27
CA PHE A 78 9.60 -8.33 -5.16
C PHE A 78 10.96 -7.66 -5.39
N THR A 79 11.29 -6.64 -4.61
CA THR A 79 12.54 -5.87 -4.68
C THR A 79 13.07 -5.59 -3.27
N SER A 80 14.30 -5.09 -3.16
CA SER A 80 14.84 -4.64 -1.88
C SER A 80 14.06 -3.44 -1.35
N VAL A 81 13.73 -3.46 -0.06
CA VAL A 81 13.12 -2.32 0.64
C VAL A 81 14.02 -1.07 0.63
N HIS A 82 15.33 -1.23 0.39
CA HIS A 82 16.25 -0.10 0.22
C HIS A 82 15.96 0.70 -1.05
N GLU A 83 15.49 0.05 -2.12
CA GLU A 83 15.19 0.76 -3.37
C GLU A 83 13.99 1.70 -3.20
N ILE A 84 12.93 1.26 -2.52
CA ILE A 84 11.82 2.15 -2.19
C ILE A 84 12.24 3.22 -1.17
N TRP A 85 13.09 2.90 -0.19
CA TRP A 85 13.60 3.87 0.78
C TRP A 85 14.35 5.03 0.10
N SER A 86 15.09 4.76 -0.97
CA SER A 86 15.85 5.78 -1.73
C SER A 86 14.99 6.92 -2.28
N PHE A 87 13.67 6.77 -2.34
CA PHE A 87 12.78 7.87 -2.74
C PHE A 87 12.78 9.03 -1.74
N PHE A 88 13.17 8.84 -0.48
CA PHE A 88 13.37 9.95 0.45
C PHE A 88 14.46 10.92 -0.03
N ASP A 89 15.56 10.40 -0.59
CA ASP A 89 16.66 11.23 -1.13
C ASP A 89 16.24 11.99 -2.41
N ARG A 90 15.20 11.51 -3.08
CA ARG A 90 14.61 12.14 -4.28
C ARG A 90 13.57 13.19 -3.94
N MET A 91 13.13 13.30 -2.67
CA MET A 91 12.18 14.33 -2.26
C MET A 91 12.84 15.70 -2.30
N ASN A 92 12.18 16.68 -2.91
CA ASN A 92 12.56 18.08 -2.79
C ASN A 92 12.29 18.60 -1.36
N GLN A 93 12.61 19.87 -1.09
CA GLN A 93 12.50 20.44 0.26
C GLN A 93 11.05 20.54 0.79
N THR A 94 10.04 20.56 -0.09
CA THR A 94 8.62 20.72 0.29
C THR A 94 7.87 19.39 0.41
N GLN A 95 8.36 18.34 -0.25
CA GLN A 95 7.72 17.03 -0.27
C GLN A 95 7.79 16.33 1.09
N MET A 96 6.67 15.84 1.58
CA MET A 96 6.56 15.16 2.88
C MET A 96 6.09 13.72 2.77
N ALA A 97 5.70 13.28 1.57
CA ALA A 97 5.30 11.91 1.30
C ALA A 97 5.67 11.50 -0.14
N ALA A 98 5.67 10.20 -0.40
CA ALA A 98 5.63 9.66 -1.74
C ALA A 98 4.58 8.55 -1.85
N ALA A 99 3.87 8.49 -2.97
CA ALA A 99 2.84 7.49 -3.25
C ALA A 99 2.67 7.29 -4.76
N THR A 100 1.93 6.27 -5.19
CA THR A 100 1.53 6.10 -6.58
C THR A 100 0.14 6.69 -6.83
N TYR A 101 -0.20 6.86 -8.10
CA TYR A 101 -1.60 7.06 -8.49
C TYR A 101 -2.47 5.83 -8.18
N GLU A 102 -3.79 6.05 -8.08
CA GLU A 102 -4.82 5.01 -7.89
C GLU A 102 -4.89 4.04 -9.08
N SER A 103 -4.86 4.59 -10.30
CA SER A 103 -4.65 3.86 -11.55
C SER A 103 -4.27 4.85 -12.65
N GLU A 104 -3.47 4.42 -13.63
CA GLU A 104 -3.02 5.28 -14.75
C GLU A 104 -3.93 5.21 -15.99
N ASP A 105 -5.05 4.50 -15.91
CA ASP A 105 -6.06 4.49 -16.97
C ASP A 105 -7.17 5.51 -16.67
N PHE A 106 -7.11 6.65 -17.35
CA PHE A 106 -8.05 7.76 -17.18
C PHE A 106 -9.51 7.34 -17.37
N SER A 107 -9.78 6.42 -18.31
CA SER A 107 -11.13 6.02 -18.68
C SER A 107 -11.81 5.18 -17.60
N SER A 108 -11.03 4.39 -16.86
CA SER A 108 -11.53 3.50 -15.80
C SER A 108 -11.25 4.02 -14.38
N ASN A 109 -10.41 5.06 -14.24
CA ASN A 109 -10.03 5.65 -12.95
C ASN A 109 -11.26 6.12 -12.15
N TRP A 110 -11.34 5.64 -10.91
CA TRP A 110 -12.51 5.89 -10.07
C TRP A 110 -12.60 7.35 -9.62
N TYR A 111 -11.47 7.98 -9.27
CA TYR A 111 -11.46 9.38 -8.83
C TYR A 111 -11.99 10.30 -9.92
N HIS A 112 -11.50 10.12 -11.16
CA HIS A 112 -11.98 10.86 -12.31
C HIS A 112 -13.49 10.69 -12.54
N ARG A 113 -14.02 9.46 -12.39
CA ARG A 113 -15.40 9.14 -12.74
C ARG A 113 -16.43 9.44 -11.66
N PHE A 114 -16.05 9.30 -10.38
CA PHE A 114 -17.02 9.14 -9.30
C PHE A 114 -16.74 10.01 -8.08
N ALA A 115 -15.52 10.53 -7.89
CA ALA A 115 -15.22 11.31 -6.70
C ALA A 115 -16.04 12.60 -6.66
N ARG A 116 -16.60 12.89 -5.48
CA ARG A 116 -17.39 14.11 -5.19
C ARG A 116 -16.68 15.06 -4.22
N HIS A 117 -15.38 14.89 -4.09
CA HIS A 117 -14.48 15.67 -3.26
C HIS A 117 -13.18 15.92 -4.02
N PRO A 118 -12.37 16.91 -3.60
CA PRO A 118 -11.05 17.13 -4.17
C PRO A 118 -10.16 15.88 -4.06
N TYR A 119 -9.35 15.62 -5.07
CA TYR A 119 -8.34 14.57 -5.07
C TYR A 119 -7.09 15.02 -5.82
N TYR A 120 -5.97 14.35 -5.59
CA TYR A 120 -4.71 14.75 -6.21
C TYR A 120 -4.74 14.47 -7.72
N PRO A 121 -4.54 15.47 -8.59
CA PRO A 121 -4.71 15.27 -10.03
C PRO A 121 -3.57 14.46 -10.67
N PRO A 122 -3.84 13.80 -11.82
CA PRO A 122 -5.14 13.67 -12.48
C PRO A 122 -5.92 12.40 -12.06
N TYR A 123 -5.30 11.49 -11.28
CA TYR A 123 -5.82 10.14 -11.05
C TYR A 123 -6.19 9.84 -9.60
N GLY A 124 -5.91 10.75 -8.68
CA GLY A 124 -5.90 10.49 -7.24
C GLY A 124 -4.81 9.53 -6.81
N LEU A 125 -4.48 9.54 -5.53
CA LEU A 125 -3.42 8.73 -4.92
C LEU A 125 -3.99 7.42 -4.40
N ASN A 126 -3.19 6.36 -4.49
CA ASN A 126 -3.39 5.18 -3.67
C ASN A 126 -2.58 5.29 -2.38
N SER A 127 -3.17 4.87 -1.26
CA SER A 127 -2.53 4.98 0.07
C SER A 127 -1.94 3.67 0.59
N GLY A 128 -2.00 2.57 -0.17
CA GLY A 128 -1.56 1.25 0.28
C GLY A 128 -0.05 1.05 0.32
N VAL A 129 0.72 1.92 -0.35
CA VAL A 129 2.17 2.01 -0.21
C VAL A 129 2.55 3.48 -0.18
N MET A 130 3.11 3.94 0.93
CA MET A 130 3.49 5.34 1.10
C MET A 130 4.83 5.50 1.81
N LEU A 131 5.67 6.38 1.32
CA LEU A 131 6.74 6.97 2.13
C LEU A 131 6.17 8.17 2.86
N MET A 132 6.48 8.31 4.14
CA MET A 132 6.00 9.40 4.98
C MET A 132 7.18 10.00 5.74
N ASN A 133 7.54 11.25 5.43
CA ASN A 133 8.48 12.02 6.24
C ASN A 133 7.69 12.65 7.40
N LEU A 134 7.65 11.92 8.52
CA LEU A 134 6.88 12.28 9.71
C LEU A 134 7.30 13.64 10.28
N THR A 135 8.59 13.98 10.22
CA THR A 135 9.07 15.29 10.69
C THR A 135 8.47 16.44 9.88
N ARG A 136 8.47 16.35 8.55
CA ARG A 136 7.81 17.35 7.69
C ARG A 136 6.29 17.34 7.83
N MET A 137 5.68 16.17 8.04
CA MET A 137 4.23 16.07 8.28
C MET A 137 3.83 16.73 9.61
N ARG A 138 4.62 16.56 10.68
CA ARG A 138 4.43 17.27 11.96
C ARG A 138 4.56 18.78 11.78
N GLN A 139 5.62 19.24 11.11
CA GLN A 139 5.83 20.67 10.80
C GLN A 139 4.71 21.28 9.95
N PHE A 140 4.11 20.48 9.07
CA PHE A 140 2.99 20.91 8.23
C PHE A 140 1.66 21.05 8.99
N GLY A 141 1.58 20.57 10.23
CA GLY A 141 0.34 20.47 10.99
C GLY A 141 -0.62 19.46 10.35
N TRP A 142 -0.13 18.24 10.11
CA TRP A 142 -0.91 17.19 9.44
C TRP A 142 -2.18 16.81 10.22
N LEU A 143 -2.08 16.64 11.54
CA LEU A 143 -3.18 16.13 12.36
C LEU A 143 -4.31 17.14 12.50
N GLU A 144 -3.96 18.42 12.59
CA GLU A 144 -4.87 19.56 12.72
C GLU A 144 -5.80 19.68 11.49
N ARG A 145 -5.43 19.08 10.37
CA ARG A 145 -6.21 19.08 9.12
C ARG A 145 -7.21 17.94 9.01
N LEU A 146 -7.03 16.86 9.79
CA LEU A 146 -7.84 15.65 9.64
C LEU A 146 -9.31 15.89 10.02
N GLN A 147 -9.56 16.47 11.19
CA GLN A 147 -10.93 16.68 11.69
C GLN A 147 -11.73 17.68 10.83
N PRO A 148 -11.18 18.86 10.43
CA PRO A 148 -11.89 19.77 9.53
C PRO A 148 -12.28 19.11 8.20
N ILE A 149 -11.37 18.37 7.58
CA ILE A 149 -11.63 17.67 6.31
C ILE A 149 -12.71 16.60 6.50
N LEU A 150 -12.62 15.80 7.56
CA LEU A 150 -13.63 14.79 7.86
C LEU A 150 -15.01 15.45 8.06
N ASN A 151 -15.09 16.56 8.79
CA ASN A 151 -16.35 17.27 9.03
C ASN A 151 -16.96 17.81 7.73
N GLU A 152 -16.13 18.39 6.85
CA GLU A 152 -16.59 18.99 5.60
C GLU A 152 -17.01 17.93 4.56
N TYR A 153 -16.25 16.85 4.42
CA TYR A 153 -16.40 15.87 3.34
C TYR A 153 -17.01 14.54 3.79
N ARG A 154 -17.47 14.41 5.04
CA ARG A 154 -17.95 13.14 5.63
C ARG A 154 -18.90 12.34 4.74
N SER A 155 -19.85 13.00 4.09
CA SER A 155 -20.87 12.38 3.25
C SER A 155 -20.41 12.07 1.81
N ARG A 156 -19.20 12.52 1.44
CA ARG A 156 -18.64 12.39 0.10
C ARG A 156 -17.41 11.48 0.04
N ILE A 157 -16.75 11.26 1.19
CA ILE A 157 -15.65 10.31 1.35
C ILE A 157 -16.21 8.88 1.22
N VAL A 158 -15.62 8.09 0.33
CA VAL A 158 -16.01 6.69 0.05
C VAL A 158 -14.93 5.72 0.49
N TRP A 159 -13.66 6.11 0.36
CA TRP A 159 -12.48 5.30 0.69
C TRP A 159 -11.80 5.77 1.99
N GLY A 160 -12.55 6.48 2.82
CA GLY A 160 -12.16 6.86 4.17
C GLY A 160 -10.87 7.67 4.21
N ASP A 161 -9.85 7.06 4.80
CA ASP A 161 -8.53 7.65 5.02
C ASP A 161 -7.79 7.99 3.72
N GLN A 162 -7.94 7.18 2.68
CA GLN A 162 -7.33 7.49 1.38
C GLN A 162 -7.89 8.79 0.77
N ASP A 163 -9.19 9.04 0.94
CA ASP A 163 -9.81 10.26 0.42
C ASP A 163 -9.38 11.50 1.21
N ILE A 164 -9.17 11.37 2.52
CA ILE A 164 -8.61 12.46 3.34
C ILE A 164 -7.20 12.81 2.87
N ILE A 165 -6.35 11.81 2.62
CA ILE A 165 -5.00 12.01 2.05
C ILE A 165 -5.09 12.73 0.71
N ASN A 166 -6.00 12.29 -0.16
CA ASN A 166 -6.23 12.89 -1.48
C ASN A 166 -6.70 14.35 -1.39
N ILE A 167 -7.62 14.67 -0.47
CA ILE A 167 -8.10 16.04 -0.25
C ILE A 167 -6.93 16.93 0.21
N ILE A 168 -6.12 16.48 1.17
CA ILE A 168 -4.95 17.24 1.65
C ILE A 168 -3.99 17.53 0.49
N PHE A 169 -3.60 16.51 -0.28
CA PHE A 169 -2.63 16.69 -1.37
C PHE A 169 -3.20 17.41 -2.59
N SER A 170 -4.51 17.37 -2.83
CA SER A 170 -5.15 18.19 -3.88
C SER A 170 -4.95 19.69 -3.65
N MET A 171 -4.91 20.12 -2.39
CA MET A 171 -4.67 21.51 -1.99
C MET A 171 -3.17 21.82 -1.81
N ASN A 172 -2.31 20.80 -1.89
CA ASN A 172 -0.88 20.88 -1.57
C ASN A 172 -0.04 20.08 -2.57
N VAL A 173 -0.26 20.30 -3.87
CA VAL A 173 0.27 19.45 -4.95
C VAL A 173 1.80 19.29 -4.90
N GLY A 174 2.54 20.36 -4.53
CA GLY A 174 4.00 20.33 -4.40
C GLY A 174 4.56 19.61 -3.17
N ARG A 175 3.71 19.01 -2.33
CA ARG A 175 4.12 18.33 -1.08
C ARG A 175 4.18 16.81 -1.18
N ILE A 176 3.95 16.22 -2.36
CA ILE A 176 4.08 14.78 -2.57
C ILE A 176 4.96 14.48 -3.79
N LEU A 177 5.75 13.40 -3.68
CA LEU A 177 6.48 12.81 -4.79
C LEU A 177 5.65 11.65 -5.36
N ILE A 178 5.41 11.66 -6.67
CA ILE A 178 4.69 10.56 -7.32
C ILE A 178 5.69 9.49 -7.75
N MET A 179 5.50 8.28 -7.24
CA MET A 179 6.23 7.09 -7.63
C MET A 179 5.56 6.42 -8.83
N ASP A 180 6.35 5.72 -9.63
CA ASP A 180 5.83 4.95 -10.75
C ASP A 180 4.89 3.83 -10.27
N CYS A 181 3.87 3.50 -11.07
CA CYS A 181 2.86 2.48 -10.76
C CYS A 181 3.40 1.07 -10.43
N CYS A 182 4.65 0.73 -10.80
CA CYS A 182 5.27 -0.55 -10.44
C CYS A 182 5.55 -0.70 -8.93
N TRP A 183 5.57 0.41 -8.19
CA TRP A 183 5.74 0.45 -6.73
C TRP A 183 4.44 0.22 -5.95
N ASN A 184 3.31 0.04 -6.65
CA ASN A 184 2.02 -0.31 -6.06
C ASN A 184 1.08 -0.88 -7.14
N TYR A 185 1.50 -2.00 -7.73
CA TYR A 185 0.81 -2.58 -8.87
C TYR A 185 -0.46 -3.32 -8.43
N ARG A 186 -1.61 -2.94 -8.99
CA ARG A 186 -2.93 -3.48 -8.63
C ARG A 186 -3.62 -4.17 -9.80
N PRO A 187 -4.70 -4.95 -9.56
CA PRO A 187 -5.51 -5.53 -10.62
C PRO A 187 -6.06 -4.48 -11.60
N ASP A 188 -6.37 -3.27 -11.12
CA ASP A 188 -6.84 -2.16 -11.95
C ASP A 188 -5.84 -1.81 -13.10
N HIS A 189 -4.54 -2.15 -12.96
CA HIS A 189 -3.50 -1.97 -14.00
C HIS A 189 -3.44 -3.08 -15.07
N CYS A 190 -4.27 -4.12 -14.97
CA CYS A 190 -4.32 -5.20 -15.97
C CYS A 190 -5.73 -5.64 -16.36
N VAL A 191 -6.75 -5.35 -15.55
CA VAL A 191 -8.14 -5.75 -15.82
C VAL A 191 -8.70 -5.01 -17.04
N TYR A 192 -8.51 -3.70 -17.12
CA TYR A 192 -9.05 -2.88 -18.20
C TYR A 192 -8.07 -2.67 -19.35
N SER A 193 -6.81 -2.40 -19.02
CA SER A 193 -5.68 -2.25 -19.95
C SER A 193 -4.38 -2.57 -19.21
N LEU A 194 -3.29 -2.81 -19.93
CA LEU A 194 -1.93 -2.85 -19.35
C LEU A 194 -1.40 -1.42 -19.21
N SER A 195 -1.99 -0.64 -18.31
CA SER A 195 -1.74 0.79 -18.20
C SER A 195 -0.37 1.13 -17.64
N CYS A 196 0.15 0.30 -16.73
CA CYS A 196 1.41 0.57 -16.04
C CYS A 196 2.66 0.29 -16.90
N GLN A 197 3.20 1.33 -17.55
CA GLN A 197 4.36 1.21 -18.43
C GLN A 197 5.66 0.89 -17.69
N SER A 198 5.85 1.46 -16.49
CA SER A 198 7.04 1.20 -15.68
C SER A 198 7.14 -0.27 -15.26
N ALA A 199 6.02 -0.94 -14.98
CA ALA A 199 6.02 -2.37 -14.69
C ALA A 199 6.39 -3.21 -15.93
N LYS A 200 5.90 -2.82 -17.10
CA LYS A 200 6.28 -3.48 -18.36
C LYS A 200 7.78 -3.35 -18.63
N GLN A 201 8.37 -2.18 -18.36
CA GLN A 201 9.79 -1.90 -18.61
C GLN A 201 10.68 -2.53 -17.55
N ASN A 202 10.40 -2.25 -16.27
CA ASN A 202 11.30 -2.47 -15.13
C ASN A 202 10.86 -3.60 -14.20
N GLY A 203 9.70 -4.22 -14.45
CA GLY A 203 9.11 -5.24 -13.59
C GLY A 203 8.21 -4.65 -12.50
N ILE A 204 7.40 -5.51 -11.88
CA ILE A 204 6.55 -5.15 -10.73
C ILE A 204 7.38 -5.22 -9.45
N ARG A 205 7.62 -4.06 -8.83
CA ARG A 205 8.38 -3.95 -7.58
C ARG A 205 7.54 -4.33 -6.37
N ILE A 206 6.30 -3.86 -6.32
CA ILE A 206 5.34 -4.20 -5.25
C ILE A 206 3.99 -4.52 -5.90
N LEU A 207 3.43 -5.67 -5.55
CA LEU A 207 2.12 -6.14 -6.01
C LEU A 207 1.10 -6.02 -4.87
N HIS A 208 -0.01 -5.36 -5.11
CA HIS A 208 -1.02 -5.06 -4.10
C HIS A 208 -2.30 -5.88 -4.34
N GLY A 209 -2.63 -6.69 -3.33
CA GLY A 209 -3.75 -7.60 -3.20
C GLY A 209 -5.13 -6.96 -2.97
N ASN A 210 -5.31 -5.69 -3.35
CA ASN A 210 -6.45 -4.89 -2.94
C ASN A 210 -7.81 -5.53 -3.29
N ARG A 211 -8.83 -5.21 -2.48
CA ARG A 211 -10.20 -5.75 -2.61
C ARG A 211 -10.28 -7.28 -2.48
N GLY A 212 -9.27 -7.90 -1.87
CA GLY A 212 -9.20 -9.35 -1.61
C GLY A 212 -8.73 -10.15 -2.80
N SER A 213 -7.95 -9.57 -3.72
CA SER A 213 -7.50 -10.24 -4.94
C SER A 213 -6.54 -11.41 -4.66
N PHE A 214 -5.85 -11.41 -3.52
CA PHE A 214 -5.03 -12.54 -3.07
C PHE A 214 -5.82 -13.69 -2.45
N VAL A 215 -6.98 -13.43 -1.85
CA VAL A 215 -7.70 -14.41 -1.01
C VAL A 215 -9.06 -14.84 -1.57
N GLN A 216 -9.58 -14.16 -2.58
CA GLN A 216 -10.85 -14.48 -3.24
C GLN A 216 -10.58 -14.90 -4.69
N PRO A 217 -10.51 -16.22 -4.99
CA PRO A 217 -10.12 -16.72 -6.31
C PRO A 217 -10.95 -16.15 -7.45
N ASP A 218 -12.26 -15.96 -7.25
CA ASP A 218 -13.17 -15.49 -8.29
C ASP A 218 -12.99 -14.01 -8.64
N LYS A 219 -12.40 -13.22 -7.73
CA LYS A 219 -12.21 -11.78 -7.97
C LYS A 219 -11.06 -11.51 -8.94
N GLN A 220 -9.93 -12.17 -8.72
CA GLN A 220 -8.71 -12.04 -9.53
C GLN A 220 -7.90 -13.34 -9.51
N PRO A 221 -8.23 -14.30 -10.40
CA PRO A 221 -7.59 -15.62 -10.41
C PRO A 221 -6.06 -15.58 -10.55
N THR A 222 -5.52 -14.60 -11.28
CA THR A 222 -4.07 -14.48 -11.46
C THR A 222 -3.38 -14.05 -10.16
N PHE A 223 -3.91 -13.02 -9.49
CA PHE A 223 -3.35 -12.51 -8.24
C PHE A 223 -3.42 -13.55 -7.12
N ASN A 224 -4.56 -14.24 -7.00
CA ASN A 224 -4.72 -15.33 -6.04
C ASN A 224 -3.70 -16.45 -6.30
N ARG A 225 -3.49 -16.84 -7.56
CA ARG A 225 -2.54 -17.89 -7.91
C ARG A 225 -1.09 -17.47 -7.65
N ILE A 226 -0.72 -16.22 -7.95
CA ILE A 226 0.58 -15.66 -7.59
C ILE A 226 0.79 -15.73 -6.07
N PHE A 227 -0.19 -15.28 -5.28
CA PHE A 227 -0.12 -15.34 -3.82
C PHE A 227 0.09 -16.77 -3.31
N GLN A 228 -0.64 -17.76 -3.85
CA GLN A 228 -0.46 -19.17 -3.49
C GLN A 228 0.93 -19.73 -3.79
N VAL A 229 1.59 -19.23 -4.84
CA VAL A 229 2.98 -19.61 -5.15
C VAL A 229 3.91 -19.00 -4.11
N ILE A 230 3.76 -17.70 -3.83
CA ILE A 230 4.63 -16.98 -2.89
C ILE A 230 4.44 -17.45 -1.45
N GLU A 231 3.23 -17.81 -1.03
CA GLU A 231 2.93 -18.34 0.31
C GLU A 231 3.68 -19.65 0.62
N ARG A 232 4.07 -20.41 -0.42
CA ARG A 232 4.81 -21.67 -0.28
C ARG A 232 6.32 -21.48 -0.19
N VAL A 233 6.80 -20.26 -0.45
CA VAL A 233 8.23 -19.97 -0.51
C VAL A 233 8.82 -20.03 0.87
N ASN A 234 9.89 -20.83 1.01
CA ASN A 234 10.70 -20.77 2.21
C ASN A 234 11.74 -19.65 2.08
N LEU A 235 11.54 -18.53 2.78
CA LEU A 235 12.43 -17.37 2.76
C LEU A 235 13.88 -17.67 3.19
N THR A 236 14.12 -18.79 3.87
CA THR A 236 15.47 -19.23 4.30
C THR A 236 16.22 -19.99 3.22
N ARG A 237 15.55 -20.41 2.13
CA ARG A 237 16.14 -21.19 1.03
C ARG A 237 16.17 -20.36 -0.25
N ASN A 238 17.22 -20.53 -1.03
CA ASN A 238 17.27 -19.95 -2.38
C ASN A 238 16.44 -20.81 -3.34
N GLU A 239 15.14 -20.60 -3.36
CA GLU A 239 14.17 -21.32 -4.21
C GLU A 239 13.77 -20.53 -5.47
N ARG A 240 14.57 -19.53 -5.86
CA ARG A 240 14.26 -18.60 -6.96
C ARG A 240 13.84 -19.30 -8.25
N HIS A 241 14.57 -20.34 -8.67
CA HIS A 241 14.24 -21.09 -9.89
C HIS A 241 12.89 -21.80 -9.79
N VAL A 242 12.58 -22.40 -8.63
CA VAL A 242 11.30 -23.10 -8.39
C VAL A 242 10.15 -22.10 -8.45
N ILE A 243 10.31 -20.92 -7.83
CA ILE A 243 9.30 -19.84 -7.86
C ILE A 243 9.03 -19.40 -9.30
N ILE A 244 10.10 -19.18 -10.08
CA ILE A 244 9.96 -18.75 -11.48
C ILE A 244 9.22 -19.83 -12.29
N ASP A 245 9.54 -21.10 -12.10
CA ASP A 245 8.88 -22.19 -12.82
C ASP A 245 7.40 -22.32 -12.44
N ASP A 246 7.07 -22.21 -11.16
CA ASP A 246 5.69 -22.21 -10.66
C ASP A 246 4.88 -21.00 -11.16
N LEU A 247 5.50 -19.82 -11.21
CA LEU A 247 4.91 -18.62 -11.78
C LEU A 247 4.61 -18.81 -13.28
N LYS A 248 5.53 -19.38 -14.06
CA LYS A 248 5.33 -19.67 -15.49
C LYS A 248 4.13 -20.59 -15.75
N GLN A 249 3.83 -21.52 -14.85
CA GLN A 249 2.64 -22.39 -14.98
C GLN A 249 1.31 -21.59 -14.97
N ILE A 250 1.28 -20.43 -14.33
CA ILE A 250 0.09 -19.56 -14.30
C ILE A 250 -0.23 -19.05 -15.71
N MET A 251 0.78 -18.69 -16.48
CA MET A 251 0.62 -18.19 -17.85
C MET A 251 0.11 -19.25 -18.82
N LEU A 252 0.45 -20.52 -18.59
CA LEU A 252 -0.04 -21.63 -19.41
C LEU A 252 -1.53 -21.91 -19.19
N THR A 253 -2.04 -21.61 -17.99
CA THR A 253 -3.41 -21.95 -17.58
C THR A 253 -4.40 -20.79 -17.70
N GLN A 254 -3.94 -19.54 -17.68
CA GLN A 254 -4.80 -18.35 -17.73
C GLN A 254 -4.58 -17.50 -18.98
N LYS A 255 -5.67 -17.17 -19.68
CA LYS A 255 -5.65 -16.42 -20.95
C LYS A 255 -6.30 -15.04 -20.85
N ASN A 256 -6.00 -14.30 -19.78
CA ASN A 256 -6.48 -12.93 -19.58
C ASN A 256 -5.31 -11.92 -19.56
N ASN A 257 -5.61 -10.62 -19.60
CA ASN A 257 -4.56 -9.59 -19.60
C ASN A 257 -3.69 -9.63 -18.33
N CYS A 258 -4.28 -9.94 -17.17
CA CYS A 258 -3.55 -10.04 -15.91
C CYS A 258 -2.56 -11.21 -15.89
N ALA A 259 -2.77 -12.28 -16.67
CA ALA A 259 -1.78 -13.36 -16.78
C ALA A 259 -0.40 -12.87 -17.28
N LYS A 260 -0.36 -11.79 -18.07
CA LYS A 260 0.88 -11.20 -18.58
C LYS A 260 1.74 -10.53 -17.49
N ILE A 261 1.17 -10.23 -16.32
CA ILE A 261 1.93 -9.59 -15.23
C ILE A 261 2.94 -10.56 -14.61
N VAL A 262 2.78 -11.87 -14.83
CA VAL A 262 3.73 -12.88 -14.40
C VAL A 262 5.12 -12.61 -14.97
N ASP A 263 5.22 -12.24 -16.25
CA ASP A 263 6.49 -11.84 -16.87
C ASP A 263 7.11 -10.62 -16.18
N PHE A 264 6.28 -9.68 -15.70
CA PHE A 264 6.75 -8.48 -15.01
C PHE A 264 7.25 -8.79 -13.59
N ILE A 265 6.66 -9.78 -12.92
CA ILE A 265 7.13 -10.27 -11.63
C ILE A 265 8.45 -11.02 -11.81
N ILE A 266 8.52 -11.95 -12.76
CA ILE A 266 9.75 -12.71 -13.06
C ILE A 266 10.91 -11.76 -13.33
N LYS A 267 10.70 -10.73 -14.17
CA LYS A 267 11.69 -9.67 -14.42
C LYS A 267 12.22 -8.98 -13.16
N SER A 268 11.44 -8.92 -12.08
CA SER A 268 11.85 -8.25 -10.84
C SER A 268 12.71 -9.14 -9.94
N ILE A 269 12.58 -10.46 -10.08
CA ILE A 269 13.26 -11.45 -9.23
C ILE A 269 14.39 -12.21 -9.95
N GLU A 270 14.50 -12.08 -11.28
CA GLU A 270 15.67 -12.49 -12.07
C GLU A 270 16.89 -11.61 -11.73
#